data_AF-A0A8T4CJR8-F1
#
_entry.id   AF-A0A8T4CJR8-F1
#
_cell.length_a   1.000
_cell.length_b   1.000
_cell.length_c   1.000
_cell.angle_alpha   90.00
_cell.angle_beta   90.00
_cell.angle_gamma   90.00
#
_symmetry.space_group_name_H-M   'P 1'
#
loop_
_entity.id
_entity.type
_entity.pdbx_description
1 polymer ?
#
loop_
_entity_poly.entity_id
_entity_poly.type
_entity_poly.pdbx_seq_one_letter_code
_entity_poly.pdbx_strand_id
1 'polypeptide(L)'
;MIRIGDELRMWYLGVGDRDDKYRLCYAVSRDGVNWEKPALGLVSYGGNTQNNLVDFSDKEHSVEEAVVIYEPDDPNPDRRFKMVFESENYD
;
A
#
# COMPACT_ATOMS: atom_id res chain seq x y z
N MET A 1 -1.58 -8.24 6.10
CA MET A 1 -0.31 -8.21 6.86
C MET A 1 0.51 -9.43 6.48
N ILE A 2 1.80 -9.26 6.22
CA ILE A 2 2.74 -10.32 5.80
C ILE A 2 4.01 -10.18 6.65
N ARG A 3 4.59 -11.29 7.11
CA ARG A 3 5.90 -11.30 7.79
C ARG A 3 7.01 -11.53 6.76
N ILE A 4 8.03 -10.68 6.76
CA ILE A 4 9.23 -10.79 5.92
C ILE A 4 10.46 -10.60 6.81
N GLY A 5 11.20 -11.69 7.04
CA GLY A 5 12.27 -11.70 8.04
C GLY A 5 11.72 -11.44 9.45
N ASP A 6 12.32 -10.48 10.15
CA ASP A 6 11.91 -10.02 11.49
C ASP A 6 10.82 -8.94 11.46
N GLU A 7 10.39 -8.51 10.28
CA GLU A 7 9.47 -7.39 10.09
C GLU A 7 8.09 -7.85 9.60
N LEU A 8 7.04 -7.25 10.13
CA LEU A 8 5.67 -7.29 9.61
C LEU A 8 5.47 -6.11 8.67
N ARG A 9 4.87 -6.39 7.53
CA ARG A 9 4.53 -5.41 6.50
C ARG A 9 3.04 -5.42 6.25
N MET A 10 2.46 -4.23 6.17
CA MET A 10 1.03 -4.05 5.94
C MET A 10 0.82 -3.08 4.80
N TRP A 11 -0.01 -3.51 3.85
CA TRP A 11 -0.69 -2.65 2.92
C TRP A 11 -2.11 -2.49 3.43
N TYR A 12 -2.59 -1.27 3.54
CA TYR A 12 -3.89 -0.96 4.12
C TYR A 12 -4.53 0.21 3.39
N LEU A 13 -5.87 0.28 3.41
CA LEU A 13 -6.60 1.41 2.86
C LEU A 13 -6.75 2.52 3.89
N GLY A 14 -6.49 3.75 3.46
CA GLY A 14 -6.78 4.96 4.19
C GLY A 14 -7.71 5.84 3.36
N VAL A 15 -8.63 6.55 4.03
CA VAL A 15 -9.48 7.57 3.42
C VAL A 15 -8.74 8.90 3.43
N GLY A 16 -8.62 9.54 2.26
CA GLY A 16 -8.00 10.86 2.14
C GLY A 16 -8.87 11.94 2.80
N ASP A 17 -8.27 12.74 3.67
CA ASP A 17 -8.94 13.85 4.37
C ASP A 17 -9.33 15.05 3.48
N ARG A 18 -8.95 15.03 2.20
CA ARG A 18 -9.17 16.15 1.26
C ARG A 18 -10.19 15.86 0.16
N ASP A 19 -10.42 14.58 -0.15
CA ASP A 19 -11.26 14.17 -1.26
C ASP A 19 -12.03 12.86 -1.01
N ASP A 20 -11.99 12.35 0.22
CA ASP A 20 -12.68 11.13 0.67
C ASP A 20 -12.36 9.87 -0.16
N LYS A 21 -11.31 9.91 -0.98
CA LYS A 21 -10.89 8.75 -1.80
C LYS A 21 -10.08 7.75 -0.99
N TYR A 22 -10.36 6.46 -1.19
CA TYR A 22 -9.51 5.39 -0.66
C TYR A 22 -8.15 5.37 -1.37
N ARG A 23 -7.10 5.16 -0.58
CA ARG A 23 -5.72 5.06 -1.05
C ARG A 23 -4.99 3.94 -0.35
N LEU A 24 -4.15 3.25 -1.12
CA LEU A 24 -3.27 2.25 -0.58
C LEU A 24 -2.09 2.89 0.16
N CYS A 25 -1.92 2.49 1.41
CA CYS A 25 -0.86 2.94 2.31
C CYS A 25 0.03 1.75 2.70
N TYR A 26 1.24 2.05 3.16
CA TYR A 26 2.20 1.05 3.63
C TYR A 26 2.67 1.32 5.06
N ALA A 27 2.80 0.28 5.88
CA ALA A 27 3.36 0.38 7.22
C ALA A 27 4.19 -0.85 7.57
N VAL A 28 5.16 -0.66 8.47
CA VAL A 28 6.02 -1.73 8.99
C VAL A 28 5.93 -1.81 10.51
N SER A 29 6.17 -3.00 11.06
CA SER A 29 6.20 -3.22 12.51
C SER A 29 7.06 -4.43 12.86
N ARG A 30 7.67 -4.45 14.05
CA ARG A 30 8.37 -5.64 14.57
C ARG A 30 7.52 -6.46 15.54
N ASP A 31 6.59 -5.81 16.23
CA ASP A 31 5.77 -6.40 17.29
C ASP A 31 4.29 -6.55 16.92
N GLY A 32 3.85 -5.98 15.80
CA GLY A 32 2.46 -5.98 15.33
C GLY A 32 1.55 -5.01 16.08
N VAL A 33 2.09 -4.26 17.05
CA VAL A 33 1.35 -3.29 17.89
C VAL A 33 1.75 -1.87 17.53
N ASN A 34 3.05 -1.61 17.43
CA ASN A 34 3.61 -0.32 17.07
C ASN A 34 3.96 -0.32 15.58
N TRP A 35 3.36 0.58 14.82
CA TRP A 35 3.50 0.65 13.38
C TRP A 35 4.19 1.94 12.94
N GLU A 36 5.25 1.81 12.15
CA GLU A 36 5.93 2.91 11.48
C GLU A 36 5.32 3.13 10.10
N LYS A 37 5.05 4.39 9.76
CA LYS A 37 4.55 4.84 8.46
C LYS A 37 5.67 5.59 7.74
N PRO A 38 6.53 4.89 6.98
CA PRO A 38 7.71 5.52 6.38
C PRO A 38 7.32 6.52 5.30
N ALA A 39 8.10 7.60 5.15
CA ALA A 39 7.97 8.51 4.02
C ALA A 39 8.53 7.83 2.76
N LEU A 40 7.63 7.32 1.90
CA LEU A 40 8.00 6.59 0.68
C LEU A 40 8.46 7.52 -0.45
N GLY A 41 8.00 8.78 -0.45
CA GLY A 41 8.37 9.73 -1.50
C GLY A 41 7.67 9.51 -2.85
N LEU A 42 6.67 8.61 -2.91
CA LEU A 42 6.10 8.12 -4.17
C LEU A 42 4.90 8.94 -4.67
N VAL A 43 4.02 9.39 -3.77
CA VAL A 43 2.77 10.09 -4.13
C VAL A 43 2.75 11.50 -3.54
N SER A 44 2.41 12.50 -4.36
CA SER A 44 2.17 13.86 -3.87
C SER A 44 0.79 13.95 -3.23
N TYR A 45 0.76 14.35 -1.96
CA TYR A 45 -0.48 14.57 -1.21
C TYR A 45 -0.31 15.78 -0.31
N GLY A 46 -1.27 16.71 -0.37
CA GLY A 46 -1.21 17.94 0.41
C GLY A 46 0.02 18.82 0.15
N GLY A 47 0.61 18.75 -1.05
CA GLY A 47 1.73 19.59 -1.47
C GLY A 47 3.13 19.04 -1.18
N ASN A 48 3.25 17.81 -0.67
CA ASN A 48 4.55 17.15 -0.49
C ASN A 48 4.43 15.62 -0.70
N THR A 49 5.55 14.91 -0.59
CA THR A 49 5.63 13.44 -0.73
C THR A 49 6.09 12.74 0.57
N GLN A 50 6.04 13.45 1.70
CA GLN A 50 6.42 12.96 3.03
C GLN A 50 5.27 12.14 3.64
N ASN A 51 4.91 11.06 2.98
CA ASN A 51 3.80 10.18 3.34
C ASN A 51 4.11 8.72 2.97
N ASN A 52 3.28 7.81 3.46
CA ASN A 52 3.41 6.38 3.26
C ASN A 52 2.46 5.83 2.18
N LEU A 53 2.04 6.67 1.24
CA LEU A 53 1.15 6.28 0.15
C LEU A 53 1.91 5.47 -0.90
N VAL A 54 1.32 4.37 -1.32
CA VAL A 54 1.84 3.53 -2.41
C VAL A 54 1.40 4.15 -3.73
N ASP A 55 2.33 4.29 -4.67
CA ASP A 55 1.99 4.68 -6.04
C ASP A 55 1.30 3.50 -6.72
N PHE A 56 -0.02 3.60 -6.80
CA PHE A 56 -0.88 2.63 -7.46
C PHE A 56 -1.50 3.31 -8.67
N SER A 57 -1.23 2.74 -9.83
CA SER A 57 -1.41 3.37 -11.13
C SER A 57 -2.85 3.28 -11.61
N ASP A 58 -3.74 3.99 -10.93
CA ASP A 58 -4.91 4.58 -11.56
C ASP A 58 -5.34 5.80 -10.75
N LYS A 59 -5.03 7.01 -11.24
CA LYS A 59 -5.37 8.25 -10.53
C LYS A 59 -6.86 8.58 -10.63
N GLU A 60 -7.57 7.93 -11.54
CA GLU A 60 -8.99 8.12 -11.71
C GLU A 60 -9.76 7.27 -10.70
N HIS A 61 -9.33 6.03 -10.50
CA HIS A 61 -10.05 5.02 -9.73
C HIS A 61 -9.60 4.87 -8.26
N SER A 62 -10.59 4.81 -7.39
CA SER A 62 -10.44 4.39 -6.00
C SER A 62 -10.13 2.90 -5.92
N VAL A 63 -9.18 2.50 -5.05
CA VAL A 63 -8.99 1.09 -4.67
C VAL A 63 -9.87 0.84 -3.46
N GLU A 64 -10.92 0.05 -3.64
CA GLU A 64 -11.91 -0.27 -2.59
C GLU A 64 -11.44 -1.41 -1.70
N GLU A 65 -10.71 -2.36 -2.28
CA GLU A 65 -10.13 -3.49 -1.56
C GLU A 65 -8.77 -3.87 -2.16
N ALA A 66 -7.83 -4.30 -1.33
CA ALA A 66 -6.55 -4.81 -1.80
C ALA A 66 -5.99 -5.87 -0.86
N VAL A 67 -5.53 -6.97 -1.45
CA VAL A 67 -4.77 -8.03 -0.77
C VAL A 67 -3.44 -8.20 -1.47
N VAL A 68 -2.36 -7.99 -0.71
CA VAL A 68 -1.00 -8.28 -1.17
C VAL A 68 -0.64 -9.72 -0.85
N ILE A 69 -0.02 -10.39 -1.81
CA ILE A 69 0.51 -11.74 -1.74
C ILE A 69 2.02 -11.66 -1.87
N TYR A 70 2.73 -12.41 -1.02
CA TYR A 70 4.19 -12.50 -1.05
C TYR A 70 4.63 -13.91 -1.45
N GLU A 71 5.39 -14.00 -2.52
CA GLU A 71 5.94 -15.23 -3.06
C GLU A 71 7.47 -15.14 -3.06
N PRO A 72 8.15 -15.49 -1.94
CA PRO A 72 9.59 -15.33 -1.80
C PRO A 72 10.39 -16.15 -2.83
N ASP A 73 9.79 -17.24 -3.31
CA ASP A 73 10.42 -18.19 -4.23
C ASP A 73 10.26 -17.79 -5.72
N ASP A 74 9.59 -16.67 -6.04
CA ASP A 74 9.57 -16.16 -7.42
C ASP A 74 11.02 -15.86 -7.84
N PRO A 75 11.53 -16.48 -8.93
CA PRO A 75 12.91 -16.32 -9.35
C PRO A 75 13.22 -14.88 -9.79
N ASN A 76 12.20 -14.11 -10.15
CA ASN A 76 12.35 -12.67 -10.35
C ASN A 76 12.03 -11.92 -9.04
N PRO A 77 13.03 -11.26 -8.41
CA PRO A 77 12.81 -10.54 -7.16
C PRO A 77 11.77 -9.41 -7.27
N ASP A 78 11.60 -8.82 -8.45
CA ASP A 78 10.64 -7.73 -8.71
C ASP A 78 9.20 -8.24 -8.82
N ARG A 79 8.98 -9.57 -8.84
CA ARG A 79 7.67 -10.21 -8.94
C ARG A 79 7.23 -10.93 -7.67
N ARG A 80 8.00 -10.80 -6.59
CA ARG A 80 7.72 -11.45 -5.29
C ARG A 80 6.52 -10.85 -4.57
N PHE A 81 6.10 -9.64 -4.94
CA PHE A 81 4.88 -9.02 -4.46
C PHE A 81 3.85 -8.97 -5.58
N LYS A 82 2.67 -9.51 -5.31
CA LYS A 82 1.53 -9.49 -6.21
C LYS A 82 0.33 -8.94 -5.45
N MET A 83 -0.65 -8.42 -6.18
CA MET A 83 -1.85 -7.83 -5.58
C MET A 83 -3.09 -8.31 -6.31
N VAL A 84 -4.11 -8.67 -5.55
CA VAL A 84 -5.50 -8.73 -6.01
C VAL A 84 -6.19 -7.52 -5.40
N PHE A 85 -6.91 -6.76 -6.21
CA PHE A 85 -7.60 -5.55 -5.76
C PHE A 85 -8.95 -5.42 -6.45
N GLU A 86 -9.86 -4.72 -5.78
CA GLU A 86 -11.09 -4.20 -6.34
C GLU A 86 -10.92 -2.68 -6.52
N SER A 87 -11.31 -2.19 -7.68
CA SER A 87 -11.42 -0.76 -7.95
C SER A 87 -12.85 -0.46 -8.39
N GLU A 88 -13.28 0.80 -8.24
CA GLU A 88 -14.54 1.24 -8.83
C GLU A 88 -14.53 0.91 -10.34
N ASN A 89 -15.44 0.06 -10.79
CA ASN A 89 -15.69 -0.15 -12.22
C ASN A 89 -16.51 1.03 -12.75
N TYR A 90 -16.16 1.56 -13.92
CA TYR A 90 -17.14 2.29 -14.74
C TYR A 90 -18.10 1.27 -15.38
N ASP A 91 -19.40 1.50 -15.22
CA ASP A 91 -20.44 0.93 -16.10
C ASP A 91 -20.21 1.36 -17.56
#